data_AF-A0AAU9KUR5-F1
#
_entry.id   AF-A0AAU9KUR5-F1
#
_cell.length_a   1.000
_cell.length_b   1.000
_cell.length_c   1.000
_cell.angle_alpha   90.00
_cell.angle_beta   90.00
_cell.angle_gamma   90.00
#
_symmetry.space_group_name_H-M   'P 1'
#
loop_
_entity.id
_entity.type
_entity.pdbx_description
1 polymer ?
#
loop_
_entity_poly.entity_id
_entity_poly.type
_entity_poly.pdbx_seq_one_letter_code
_entity_poly.pdbx_strand_id
1 'polypeptide(L)'
;MLSLLLVTTVRFILVCIEAIDYPGGWLPNNKQCVNICVHGSPYPTCPTQDPSCLAKKQRPGDYDFLVLEQLFLPQFCRDLLAGVDLTRSHHNVNKYPRGIKCDPSKAVSKLSIHGLWPNYESGFSACCNISNVVRNKPLDPLGYAAESAELLREMNEVWVDPTQPSSVRTLCELYNHEFQKHGLCYAANGGEDFNFSAREYFRAAIRAAAVYREATSTINLWASASNPKTTLSAITALYSTRVQVLCSAVEPIRGPVLDEFVCSV
;
A
#
# COMPACT_ATOMS: atom_id res chain seq x y z
N MET A 1 19.28 57.24 -37.56
CA MET A 1 19.33 55.77 -37.38
C MET A 1 18.88 55.49 -35.96
N LEU A 2 17.62 55.04 -35.79
CA LEU A 2 17.03 54.71 -34.49
C LEU A 2 17.02 53.19 -34.36
N SER A 3 17.90 52.63 -33.53
CA SER A 3 17.92 51.19 -33.23
C SER A 3 16.82 50.87 -32.23
N LEU A 4 15.81 50.12 -32.69
CA LEU A 4 14.72 49.62 -31.85
C LEU A 4 15.18 48.32 -31.18
N LEU A 5 15.47 48.37 -29.87
CA LEU A 5 15.73 47.18 -29.05
C LEU A 5 14.40 46.45 -28.80
N LEU A 6 14.26 45.26 -29.37
CA LEU A 6 13.15 44.36 -29.11
C LEU A 6 13.40 43.65 -27.77
N VAL A 7 12.70 44.06 -26.72
CA VAL A 7 12.71 43.35 -25.42
C VAL A 7 11.70 42.21 -25.50
N THR A 8 12.18 40.99 -25.74
CA THR A 8 11.38 39.76 -25.61
C THR A 8 11.16 39.44 -24.14
N THR A 9 9.94 39.67 -23.66
CA THR A 9 9.47 39.23 -22.34
C THR A 9 9.27 37.71 -22.35
N VAL A 10 10.18 36.98 -21.70
CA VAL A 10 10.02 35.54 -21.44
C VAL A 10 8.92 35.37 -20.39
N ARG A 11 7.74 34.89 -20.80
CA ARG A 11 6.70 34.43 -19.87
C ARG A 11 7.14 33.10 -19.26
N PHE A 12 7.50 33.11 -17.98
CA PHE A 12 7.60 31.88 -17.19
C PHE A 12 6.19 31.30 -17.02
N ILE A 13 5.91 30.18 -17.69
CA ILE A 13 4.76 29.34 -17.39
C ILE A 13 5.09 28.64 -16.07
N LEU A 14 4.47 29.08 -14.98
CA LEU A 14 4.53 28.38 -13.70
C LEU A 14 3.71 27.10 -13.85
N VAL A 15 4.37 25.98 -14.13
CA VAL A 15 3.70 24.67 -14.06
C VAL A 15 3.48 24.37 -12.59
N CYS A 16 2.27 24.64 -12.09
CA CYS A 16 1.83 24.10 -10.81
C CYS A 16 1.76 22.58 -10.95
N ILE A 17 2.77 21.88 -10.43
CA ILE A 17 2.66 20.43 -10.22
C ILE A 17 1.62 20.25 -9.12
N GLU A 18 0.41 19.83 -9.50
CA GLU A 18 -0.64 19.45 -8.57
C GLU A 18 -0.25 18.17 -7.83
N ALA A 19 -0.70 18.06 -6.58
CA ALA A 19 -0.49 16.85 -5.80
C ALA A 19 -1.16 15.65 -6.47
N ILE A 20 -0.57 14.46 -6.28
CA ILE A 20 -1.28 13.23 -6.61
C ILE A 20 -2.13 12.85 -5.41
N ASP A 21 -3.44 12.78 -5.62
CA ASP A 21 -4.39 12.25 -4.66
C ASP A 21 -4.82 10.86 -5.12
N TYR A 22 -4.24 9.81 -4.51
CA TYR A 22 -4.66 8.45 -4.82
C TYR A 22 -6.06 8.17 -4.27
N PRO A 23 -6.81 7.21 -4.85
CA PRO A 23 -8.08 6.79 -4.29
C PRO A 23 -7.82 6.08 -2.94
N GLY A 24 -8.06 6.80 -1.85
CA GLY A 24 -7.85 6.39 -0.46
C GLY A 24 -8.25 7.50 0.50
N GLY A 25 -7.95 7.36 1.78
CA GLY A 25 -8.09 8.41 2.79
C GLY A 25 -9.51 8.75 3.26
N TRP A 26 -9.56 9.79 4.09
CA TRP A 26 -10.78 10.32 4.69
C TRP A 26 -11.52 11.28 3.75
N LEU A 27 -12.86 11.20 3.72
CA LEU A 27 -13.66 12.26 3.11
C LEU A 27 -13.50 13.58 3.88
N PRO A 28 -13.78 14.75 3.26
CA PRO A 28 -13.57 16.06 3.88
C PRO A 28 -14.28 16.27 5.23
N ASN A 29 -15.35 15.50 5.49
CA ASN A 29 -16.07 15.52 6.77
C ASN A 29 -15.32 14.80 7.92
N ASN A 30 -14.22 14.10 7.61
CA ASN A 30 -13.40 13.32 8.53
C ASN A 30 -14.18 12.26 9.33
N LYS A 31 -15.27 11.73 8.75
CA LYS A 31 -16.16 10.73 9.37
C LYS A 31 -16.28 9.45 8.56
N GLN A 32 -15.94 9.49 7.28
CA GLN A 32 -16.16 8.41 6.33
C GLN A 32 -14.90 8.21 5.50
N CYS A 33 -14.61 6.95 5.15
CA CYS A 33 -13.54 6.63 4.23
C CYS A 33 -13.99 6.82 2.77
N VAL A 34 -13.02 7.06 1.89
CA VAL A 34 -13.26 7.10 0.44
C VAL A 34 -13.65 5.71 -0.09
N ASN A 35 -14.59 5.66 -1.03
CA ASN A 35 -14.88 4.47 -1.83
C ASN A 35 -13.89 4.39 -2.99
N ILE A 36 -12.86 3.57 -2.84
CA ILE A 36 -11.77 3.48 -3.81
C ILE A 36 -12.17 2.65 -5.05
N CYS A 37 -13.26 1.88 -4.94
CA CYS A 37 -13.70 0.94 -5.95
C CYS A 37 -14.93 1.43 -6.75
N VAL A 38 -15.35 2.69 -6.58
CA VAL A 38 -16.50 3.27 -7.30
C VAL A 38 -16.36 3.20 -8.83
N HIS A 39 -15.13 3.22 -9.34
CA HIS A 39 -14.78 3.06 -10.75
C HIS A 39 -13.90 1.83 -11.01
N GLY A 40 -13.91 0.87 -10.08
CA GLY A 40 -13.19 -0.38 -10.24
C GLY A 40 -13.71 -1.17 -11.45
N SER A 41 -12.79 -1.73 -12.24
CA SER A 41 -13.14 -2.66 -13.32
C SER A 41 -13.91 -3.85 -12.74
N PRO A 42 -15.03 -4.29 -13.34
CA PRO A 42 -15.68 -5.53 -12.95
C PRO A 42 -14.94 -6.78 -13.47
N TYR A 43 -13.91 -6.60 -14.30
CA TYR A 43 -13.11 -7.65 -14.90
C TYR A 43 -11.70 -7.71 -14.29
N PRO A 44 -11.10 -8.91 -14.21
CA PRO A 44 -9.73 -9.08 -13.75
C PRO A 44 -8.72 -8.34 -14.62
N THR A 45 -7.57 -8.00 -14.04
CA THR A 45 -6.43 -7.48 -14.82
C THR A 45 -5.60 -8.64 -15.34
N CYS A 46 -5.54 -8.80 -16.66
CA CYS A 46 -4.84 -9.90 -17.35
C CYS A 46 -3.82 -9.36 -18.36
N PRO A 47 -2.56 -9.10 -17.96
CA PRO A 47 -1.56 -8.44 -18.80
C PRO A 47 -1.19 -9.19 -20.09
N THR A 48 -1.27 -10.52 -20.09
CA THR A 48 -0.81 -11.39 -21.18
C THR A 48 -1.94 -11.94 -22.07
N GLN A 49 -3.19 -11.52 -21.84
CA GLN A 49 -4.40 -12.11 -22.46
C GLN A 49 -4.52 -13.64 -22.26
N ASP A 50 -3.90 -14.18 -21.20
CA ASP A 50 -3.96 -15.60 -20.91
C ASP A 50 -5.42 -16.06 -20.71
N PRO A 51 -5.90 -17.10 -21.41
CA PRO A 51 -7.28 -17.56 -21.32
C PRO A 51 -7.71 -17.95 -19.90
N SER A 52 -6.81 -18.47 -19.07
CA SER A 52 -7.11 -18.84 -17.68
C SER A 52 -7.40 -17.60 -16.83
N CYS A 53 -6.70 -16.49 -17.05
CA CYS A 53 -6.98 -15.22 -16.39
C CYS A 53 -8.27 -14.59 -16.92
N LEU A 54 -8.47 -14.59 -18.24
CA LEU A 54 -9.67 -14.02 -18.87
C LEU A 54 -10.96 -14.75 -18.46
N ALA A 55 -10.86 -16.02 -18.08
CA ALA A 55 -11.97 -16.82 -17.55
C ALA A 55 -12.32 -16.50 -16.09
N LYS A 56 -11.45 -15.79 -15.35
CA LYS A 56 -11.70 -15.41 -13.97
C LYS A 56 -12.85 -14.41 -13.87
N LYS A 57 -13.61 -14.52 -12.80
CA LYS A 57 -14.82 -13.74 -12.53
C LYS A 57 -14.57 -12.54 -11.61
N GLN A 58 -13.39 -12.44 -10.99
CA GLN A 58 -13.06 -11.39 -10.03
C GLN A 58 -14.11 -11.30 -8.91
N ARG A 59 -14.29 -12.43 -8.21
CA ARG A 59 -15.24 -12.59 -7.11
C ARG A 59 -14.52 -13.05 -5.85
N PRO A 60 -15.12 -12.88 -4.67
CA PRO A 60 -14.54 -13.39 -3.43
C PRO A 60 -14.18 -14.89 -3.55
N GLY A 61 -12.95 -15.26 -3.24
CA GLY A 61 -12.46 -16.63 -3.34
C GLY A 61 -12.02 -17.09 -4.73
N ASP A 62 -12.18 -16.25 -5.77
CA ASP A 62 -11.71 -16.54 -7.12
C ASP A 62 -10.28 -16.01 -7.27
N TYR A 63 -9.29 -16.83 -6.91
CA TYR A 63 -7.86 -16.58 -7.07
C TYR A 63 -7.09 -17.92 -7.08
N ASP A 64 -5.84 -17.90 -7.56
CA ASP A 64 -4.98 -19.09 -7.62
C ASP A 64 -4.05 -19.17 -6.41
N PHE A 65 -3.55 -18.03 -5.96
CA PHE A 65 -2.68 -17.92 -4.78
C PHE A 65 -2.82 -16.57 -4.08
N LEU A 66 -2.19 -16.46 -2.92
CA LEU A 66 -2.10 -15.23 -2.14
C LEU A 66 -0.67 -14.73 -2.11
N VAL A 67 -0.51 -13.41 -2.24
CA VAL A 67 0.76 -12.72 -2.01
C VAL A 67 0.66 -11.97 -0.70
N LEU A 68 1.44 -12.35 0.31
CA LEU A 68 1.73 -11.45 1.41
C LEU A 68 2.82 -10.49 0.95
N GLU A 69 2.54 -9.20 0.97
CA GLU A 69 3.55 -8.19 0.69
C GLU A 69 3.97 -7.49 1.99
N GLN A 70 5.29 -7.32 2.16
CA GLN A 70 5.86 -6.57 3.26
C GLN A 70 6.64 -5.34 2.75
N LEU A 71 6.30 -4.18 3.28
CA LEU A 71 6.94 -2.92 2.96
C LEU A 71 8.07 -2.63 3.93
N PHE A 72 9.25 -2.32 3.40
CA PHE A 72 10.35 -1.82 4.23
C PHE A 72 10.13 -0.32 4.50
N LEU A 73 9.81 0.02 5.76
CA LEU A 73 9.34 1.36 6.13
C LEU A 73 10.31 2.49 5.76
N PRO A 74 11.64 2.37 5.96
CA PRO A 74 12.57 3.43 5.54
C PRO A 74 12.57 3.70 4.03
N GLN A 75 12.47 2.66 3.19
CA GLN A 75 12.33 2.85 1.74
C GLN A 75 11.05 3.59 1.41
N PHE A 76 9.92 3.13 1.95
CA PHE A 76 8.63 3.78 1.74
C PHE A 76 8.68 5.27 2.11
N CYS A 77 9.21 5.58 3.29
CA CYS A 77 9.29 6.96 3.76
C CYS A 77 10.22 7.82 2.91
N ARG A 78 11.37 7.30 2.47
CA ARG A 78 12.26 8.01 1.54
C ARG A 78 11.56 8.30 0.22
N ASP A 79 10.91 7.30 -0.36
CA ASP A 79 10.25 7.42 -1.66
C ASP A 79 9.08 8.40 -1.60
N LEU A 80 8.36 8.41 -0.47
CA LEU A 80 7.28 9.35 -0.21
C LEU A 80 7.77 10.81 -0.23
N LEU A 81 8.96 11.09 0.33
CA LEU A 81 9.57 12.42 0.24
C LEU A 81 9.89 12.83 -1.20
N ALA A 82 10.10 11.88 -2.10
CA ALA A 82 10.28 12.11 -3.53
C ALA A 82 8.94 12.21 -4.29
N GLY A 83 7.80 12.17 -3.60
CA GLY A 83 6.46 12.22 -4.18
C GLY A 83 6.03 10.89 -4.80
N VAL A 84 6.54 9.76 -4.29
CA VAL A 84 6.18 8.42 -4.73
C VAL A 84 5.56 7.65 -3.57
N ASP A 85 4.27 7.36 -3.66
CA ASP A 85 3.56 6.49 -2.73
C ASP A 85 3.45 5.08 -3.33
N LEU A 86 4.20 4.13 -2.75
CA LEU A 86 4.21 2.73 -3.18
C LEU A 86 2.91 1.99 -2.83
N THR A 87 2.19 2.43 -1.80
CA THR A 87 0.91 1.83 -1.40
C THR A 87 -0.25 2.36 -2.23
N ARG A 88 -0.07 3.55 -2.84
CA ARG A 88 -1.11 4.26 -3.61
C ARG A 88 -2.40 4.41 -2.80
N SER A 89 -2.28 4.64 -1.50
CA SER A 89 -3.41 4.72 -0.57
C SER A 89 -3.61 6.11 0.01
N HIS A 90 -2.68 7.05 -0.22
CA HIS A 90 -2.68 8.34 0.46
C HIS A 90 -2.99 9.53 -0.45
N HIS A 91 -3.39 10.64 0.19
CA HIS A 91 -3.60 11.95 -0.44
C HIS A 91 -2.41 12.88 -0.25
N ASN A 92 -2.38 13.95 -1.03
CA ASN A 92 -1.35 14.98 -1.03
C ASN A 92 0.06 14.38 -1.22
N VAL A 93 0.20 13.44 -2.16
CA VAL A 93 1.49 12.86 -2.52
C VAL A 93 2.21 13.85 -3.43
N ASN A 94 3.29 14.42 -2.88
CA ASN A 94 4.06 15.50 -3.49
C ASN A 94 5.50 15.44 -3.00
N LYS A 95 6.43 15.97 -3.79
CA LYS A 95 7.83 16.13 -3.35
C LYS A 95 7.90 16.99 -2.08
N TYR A 96 8.74 16.59 -1.14
CA TYR A 96 9.08 17.37 0.04
C TYR A 96 9.51 18.80 -0.36
N PRO A 97 9.11 19.85 0.37
CA PRO A 97 8.36 19.82 1.65
C PRO A 97 6.84 19.89 1.53
N ARG A 98 6.27 19.75 0.33
CA ARG A 98 4.84 20.06 0.09
C ARG A 98 3.89 18.89 0.33
N GLY A 99 4.37 17.65 0.22
CA GLY A 99 3.56 16.45 0.38
C GLY A 99 3.49 15.92 1.81
N ILE A 100 2.75 14.83 1.96
CA ILE A 100 2.75 14.02 3.18
C ILE A 100 4.15 13.46 3.47
N LYS A 101 4.40 13.18 4.75
CA LYS A 101 5.66 12.62 5.24
C LYS A 101 5.39 11.61 6.33
N CYS A 102 6.34 10.69 6.52
CA CYS A 102 6.32 9.80 7.66
C CYS A 102 6.61 10.54 8.98
N ASP A 103 6.01 10.06 10.05
CA ASP A 103 6.45 10.28 11.42
C ASP A 103 7.75 9.51 11.67
N PRO A 104 8.88 10.18 11.98
CA PRO A 104 10.16 9.52 12.23
C PRO A 104 10.11 8.48 13.36
N SER A 105 9.21 8.64 14.34
CA SER A 105 9.05 7.67 15.44
C SER A 105 8.42 6.35 14.99
N LYS A 106 7.76 6.34 13.83
CA LYS A 106 7.12 5.16 13.22
C LYS A 106 7.88 4.60 12.03
N ALA A 107 8.70 5.42 11.37
CA ALA A 107 9.58 5.04 10.27
C ALA A 107 10.81 4.23 10.72
N VAL A 108 10.61 3.28 11.64
CA VAL A 108 11.69 2.42 12.17
C VAL A 108 12.16 1.41 11.12
N SER A 109 13.41 0.96 11.23
CA SER A 109 14.06 0.05 10.26
C SER A 109 13.48 -1.37 10.34
N LYS A 110 12.26 -1.56 9.84
CA LYS A 110 11.58 -2.86 9.81
C LYS A 110 10.71 -3.03 8.57
N LEU A 111 10.46 -4.28 8.24
CA LEU A 111 9.35 -4.70 7.40
C LEU A 111 8.03 -4.57 8.16
N SER A 112 7.01 -4.10 7.44
CA SER A 112 5.63 -4.00 7.89
C SER A 112 4.73 -4.65 6.86
N ILE A 113 3.61 -5.23 7.26
CA ILE A 113 2.60 -5.69 6.30
C ILE A 113 2.18 -4.48 5.43
N HIS A 114 2.09 -4.70 4.12
CA HIS A 114 1.36 -3.81 3.22
C HIS A 114 -0.01 -4.40 2.91
N GLY A 115 -0.08 -5.68 2.54
CA GLY A 115 -1.34 -6.35 2.25
C GLY A 115 -1.24 -7.85 2.01
N LEU A 116 -2.40 -8.49 1.86
CA LEU A 116 -2.53 -9.89 1.46
C LEU A 116 -3.38 -9.95 0.19
N TRP A 117 -2.76 -10.26 -0.94
CA TRP A 117 -3.36 -10.01 -2.25
C TRP A 117 -3.74 -11.29 -2.98
N PRO A 118 -5.03 -11.49 -3.29
CA PRO A 118 -5.49 -12.53 -4.18
C PRO A 118 -5.02 -12.34 -5.63
N ASN A 119 -4.19 -13.27 -6.10
CA ASN A 119 -3.58 -13.23 -7.42
C ASN A 119 -3.95 -14.43 -8.28
N TYR A 120 -3.82 -14.24 -9.60
CA TYR A 120 -3.87 -15.31 -10.58
C TYR A 120 -2.46 -15.60 -11.10
N GLU A 121 -2.25 -16.78 -11.69
CA GLU A 121 -0.97 -17.12 -12.32
C GLU A 121 -0.57 -16.14 -13.43
N SER A 122 -1.55 -15.56 -14.14
CA SER A 122 -1.35 -14.61 -15.25
C SER A 122 -2.10 -13.29 -15.07
N GLY A 123 -2.33 -12.86 -13.82
CA GLY A 123 -3.04 -11.61 -13.54
C GLY A 123 -3.39 -11.44 -12.07
N PHE A 124 -4.35 -10.55 -11.79
CA PHE A 124 -4.83 -10.35 -10.43
C PHE A 124 -6.28 -9.85 -10.39
N SER A 125 -6.87 -10.02 -9.21
CA SER A 125 -8.20 -9.52 -8.88
C SER A 125 -8.08 -8.20 -8.11
N ALA A 126 -9.00 -7.26 -8.35
CA ALA A 126 -9.09 -6.04 -7.57
C ALA A 126 -10.54 -5.56 -7.47
N CYS A 127 -10.91 -4.93 -6.37
CA CYS A 127 -12.24 -4.33 -6.19
C CYS A 127 -13.40 -5.30 -6.44
N CYS A 128 -13.26 -6.56 -5.98
CA CYS A 128 -14.29 -7.58 -6.18
C CYS A 128 -15.63 -7.13 -5.59
N ASN A 129 -16.73 -7.54 -6.23
CA ASN A 129 -18.07 -7.42 -5.66
C ASN A 129 -18.53 -8.78 -5.14
N ILE A 130 -19.30 -8.78 -4.05
CA ILE A 130 -19.79 -10.00 -3.42
C ILE A 130 -20.90 -10.63 -4.26
N SER A 131 -21.78 -9.80 -4.80
CA SER A 131 -22.78 -10.17 -5.78
C SER A 131 -23.18 -8.97 -6.65
N ASN A 132 -24.11 -9.17 -7.58
CA ASN A 132 -24.66 -8.08 -8.39
C ASN A 132 -25.42 -7.02 -7.55
N VAL A 133 -25.88 -7.41 -6.34
CA VAL A 133 -26.62 -6.55 -5.40
C VAL A 133 -25.81 -6.16 -4.17
N VAL A 134 -24.89 -7.01 -3.72
CA VAL A 134 -24.00 -6.71 -2.58
C VAL A 134 -22.65 -6.26 -3.11
N ARG A 135 -22.40 -4.96 -2.98
CA ARG A 135 -21.26 -4.27 -3.59
C ARG A 135 -20.17 -3.99 -2.57
N ASN A 136 -18.98 -3.83 -3.10
CA ASN A 136 -17.87 -3.20 -2.41
C ASN A 136 -18.27 -1.81 -1.89
N LYS A 137 -17.85 -1.49 -0.66
CA LYS A 137 -18.17 -0.22 0.01
C LYS A 137 -17.02 0.18 0.95
N PRO A 138 -16.91 1.45 1.36
CA PRO A 138 -15.94 1.84 2.37
C PRO A 138 -16.20 1.17 3.71
N LEU A 139 -15.12 0.98 4.49
CA LEU A 139 -15.24 0.68 5.92
C LEU A 139 -15.99 1.81 6.64
N ASP A 140 -16.79 1.45 7.63
CA ASP A 140 -17.23 2.40 8.66
C ASP A 140 -16.11 2.52 9.71
N PRO A 141 -15.28 3.57 9.69
CA PRO A 141 -14.10 3.63 10.53
C PRO A 141 -14.46 3.74 12.03
N LEU A 142 -15.58 4.38 12.37
CA LEU A 142 -15.98 4.57 13.76
C LEU A 142 -16.59 3.29 14.34
N GLY A 143 -17.52 2.67 13.62
CA GLY A 143 -18.09 1.38 14.00
C GLY A 143 -17.02 0.29 14.08
N TYR A 144 -16.14 0.22 13.07
CA TYR A 144 -15.05 -0.76 13.05
C TYR A 144 -14.11 -0.57 14.25
N ALA A 145 -13.72 0.67 14.57
CA ALA A 145 -12.85 0.95 15.71
C ALA A 145 -13.48 0.60 17.05
N ALA A 146 -14.79 0.83 17.20
CA ALA A 146 -15.52 0.46 18.41
C ALA A 146 -15.58 -1.07 18.61
N GLU A 147 -15.79 -1.84 17.54
CA GLU A 147 -15.95 -3.29 17.60
C GLU A 147 -14.63 -4.07 17.58
N SER A 148 -13.57 -3.48 17.02
CA SER A 148 -12.33 -4.18 16.65
C SER A 148 -11.08 -3.56 17.28
N ALA A 149 -11.22 -2.90 18.42
CA ALA A 149 -10.13 -2.16 19.08
C ALA A 149 -8.86 -3.00 19.32
N GLU A 150 -9.02 -4.27 19.72
CA GLU A 150 -7.89 -5.18 19.91
C GLU A 150 -7.19 -5.52 18.59
N LEU A 151 -7.94 -5.83 17.55
CA LEU A 151 -7.38 -6.10 16.23
C LEU A 151 -6.68 -4.85 15.67
N LEU A 152 -7.22 -3.65 15.88
CA LEU A 152 -6.56 -2.40 15.48
C LEU A 152 -5.26 -2.14 16.25
N ARG A 153 -5.16 -2.58 17.50
CA ARG A 153 -3.91 -2.51 18.27
C ARG A 153 -2.87 -3.47 17.69
N GLU A 154 -3.27 -4.70 17.39
CA GLU A 154 -2.40 -5.70 16.75
C GLU A 154 -1.94 -5.22 15.36
N MET A 155 -2.86 -4.72 14.53
CA MET A 155 -2.54 -4.12 13.22
C MET A 155 -1.56 -2.95 13.36
N ASN A 156 -1.69 -2.11 14.39
CA ASN A 156 -0.76 -0.99 14.63
C ASN A 156 0.68 -1.45 14.91
N GLU A 157 0.89 -2.71 15.33
CA GLU A 157 2.23 -3.24 15.62
C GLU A 157 2.92 -3.80 14.37
N VAL A 158 2.17 -4.51 13.52
CA VAL A 158 2.70 -5.28 12.39
C VAL A 158 2.32 -4.75 11.00
N TRP A 159 1.31 -3.89 10.91
CA TRP A 159 0.79 -3.26 9.68
C TRP A 159 0.80 -1.74 9.84
N VAL A 160 2.00 -1.21 10.07
CA VAL A 160 2.26 0.20 10.38
C VAL A 160 2.10 1.06 9.13
N ASP A 161 1.27 2.08 9.22
CA ASP A 161 1.29 3.23 8.33
C ASP A 161 2.02 4.39 9.04
N PRO A 162 3.27 4.69 8.66
CA PRO A 162 4.06 5.72 9.33
C PRO A 162 3.61 7.14 8.96
N THR A 163 2.66 7.33 8.03
CA THR A 163 2.12 8.65 7.69
C THR A 163 1.02 9.10 8.67
N GLN A 164 0.48 8.16 9.45
CA GLN A 164 -0.69 8.40 10.30
C GLN A 164 -0.35 8.35 11.79
N PRO A 165 -1.00 9.17 12.63
CA PRO A 165 -0.71 9.22 14.07
C PRO A 165 -1.27 8.02 14.84
N SER A 166 -2.24 7.28 14.32
CA SER A 166 -2.82 6.09 14.97
C SER A 166 -3.45 5.13 13.98
N SER A 167 -3.65 3.86 14.36
CA SER A 167 -4.36 2.88 13.53
C SER A 167 -5.81 3.26 13.22
N VAL A 168 -6.46 4.04 14.10
CA VAL A 168 -7.77 4.62 13.79
C VAL A 168 -7.66 5.60 12.62
N ARG A 169 -6.60 6.41 12.53
CA ARG A 169 -6.39 7.29 11.37
C ARG A 169 -6.01 6.52 10.11
N THR A 170 -5.23 5.45 10.27
CA THR A 170 -4.87 4.52 9.18
C THR A 170 -6.07 3.80 8.58
N LEU A 171 -7.18 3.66 9.31
CA LEU A 171 -8.37 2.94 8.82
C LEU A 171 -8.81 3.41 7.45
N CYS A 172 -8.94 4.73 7.22
CA CYS A 172 -9.41 5.22 5.93
C CYS A 172 -8.32 5.37 4.88
N GLU A 173 -7.05 5.43 5.29
CA GLU A 173 -5.89 5.48 4.41
C GLU A 173 -5.56 4.05 3.92
N LEU A 174 -4.56 3.42 4.52
CA LEU A 174 -4.04 2.11 4.12
C LEU A 174 -5.08 0.98 4.28
N TYR A 175 -5.73 0.84 5.43
CA TYR A 175 -6.52 -0.37 5.71
C TYR A 175 -7.80 -0.48 4.86
N ASN A 176 -8.50 0.62 4.67
CA ASN A 176 -9.67 0.69 3.81
C ASN A 176 -9.31 0.46 2.34
N HIS A 177 -8.16 1.00 1.90
CA HIS A 177 -7.64 0.73 0.55
C HIS A 177 -7.40 -0.77 0.36
N GLU A 178 -6.65 -1.38 1.27
CA GLU A 178 -6.28 -2.79 1.20
C GLU A 178 -7.49 -3.71 1.28
N PHE A 179 -8.45 -3.42 2.16
CA PHE A 179 -9.65 -4.25 2.27
C PHE A 179 -10.58 -4.12 1.06
N GLN A 180 -10.88 -2.90 0.61
CA GLN A 180 -11.76 -2.72 -0.56
C GLN A 180 -11.12 -3.33 -1.82
N LYS A 181 -9.83 -3.09 -2.05
CA LYS A 181 -9.17 -3.56 -3.28
C LYS A 181 -8.89 -5.06 -3.25
N HIS A 182 -8.36 -5.57 -2.15
CA HIS A 182 -7.84 -6.94 -2.09
C HIS A 182 -8.64 -7.83 -1.12
N GLY A 183 -8.98 -7.32 0.05
CA GLY A 183 -9.60 -8.14 1.09
C GLY A 183 -10.98 -8.69 0.75
N LEU A 184 -11.79 -7.94 0.00
CA LEU A 184 -13.07 -8.46 -0.47
C LEU A 184 -12.92 -9.55 -1.55
N CYS A 185 -11.83 -9.53 -2.31
CA CYS A 185 -11.48 -10.62 -3.23
C CYS A 185 -11.00 -11.87 -2.49
N TYR A 186 -10.40 -11.72 -1.30
CA TYR A 186 -9.94 -12.85 -0.49
C TYR A 186 -11.13 -13.66 0.02
N ALA A 187 -12.07 -13.02 0.70
CA ALA A 187 -13.30 -13.65 1.17
C ALA A 187 -14.36 -12.59 1.50
N ALA A 188 -15.62 -12.93 1.27
CA ALA A 188 -16.77 -12.09 1.60
C ALA A 188 -17.67 -12.69 2.69
N ASN A 189 -17.35 -13.87 3.23
CA ASN A 189 -18.04 -14.51 4.34
C ASN A 189 -19.58 -14.47 4.26
N GLY A 190 -20.15 -14.80 3.10
CA GLY A 190 -21.60 -14.77 2.87
C GLY A 190 -22.19 -13.40 2.50
N GLY A 191 -21.40 -12.32 2.60
CA GLY A 191 -21.73 -10.99 2.06
C GLY A 191 -22.63 -10.12 2.93
N GLU A 192 -23.12 -10.63 4.04
CA GLU A 192 -24.08 -9.92 4.89
C GLU A 192 -23.37 -9.00 5.90
N ASP A 193 -22.23 -9.44 6.44
CA ASP A 193 -21.42 -8.66 7.38
C ASP A 193 -20.06 -8.28 6.75
N PHE A 194 -20.03 -7.04 6.25
CA PHE A 194 -18.84 -6.42 5.65
C PHE A 194 -17.72 -6.22 6.68
N ASN A 195 -18.05 -5.85 7.92
CA ASN A 195 -17.07 -5.62 8.97
C ASN A 195 -16.47 -6.93 9.46
N PHE A 196 -17.27 -8.01 9.53
CA PHE A 196 -16.77 -9.35 9.77
C PHE A 196 -15.79 -9.79 8.68
N SER A 197 -16.15 -9.57 7.41
CA SER A 197 -15.25 -9.86 6.28
C SER A 197 -13.93 -9.10 6.38
N ALA A 198 -13.98 -7.82 6.76
CA ALA A 198 -12.80 -7.01 7.01
C ALA A 198 -11.92 -7.57 8.13
N ARG A 199 -12.52 -7.89 9.30
CA ARG A 199 -11.80 -8.50 10.43
C ARG A 199 -11.11 -9.80 10.03
N GLU A 200 -11.81 -10.66 9.28
CA GLU A 200 -11.24 -11.94 8.84
C GLU A 200 -10.11 -11.76 7.83
N TYR A 201 -10.21 -10.78 6.92
CA TYR A 201 -9.12 -10.42 6.04
C TYR A 201 -7.87 -9.93 6.80
N PHE A 202 -8.03 -8.96 7.70
CA PHE A 202 -6.89 -8.42 8.45
C PHE A 202 -6.24 -9.48 9.34
N ARG A 203 -7.03 -10.35 9.97
CA ARG A 203 -6.51 -11.51 10.71
C ARG A 203 -5.78 -12.50 9.79
N ALA A 204 -6.27 -12.73 8.58
CA ALA A 204 -5.60 -13.61 7.62
C ALA A 204 -4.24 -13.05 7.21
N ALA A 205 -4.13 -11.75 6.95
CA ALA A 205 -2.86 -11.10 6.65
C ALA A 205 -1.87 -11.18 7.83
N ILE A 206 -2.33 -10.93 9.06
CA ILE A 206 -1.50 -11.08 10.27
C ILE A 206 -1.02 -12.52 10.45
N ARG A 207 -1.92 -13.51 10.26
CA ARG A 207 -1.53 -14.93 10.30
C ARG A 207 -0.50 -15.28 9.22
N ALA A 208 -0.68 -14.78 8.00
CA ALA A 208 0.30 -14.97 6.93
C ALA A 208 1.66 -14.37 7.29
N ALA A 209 1.69 -13.17 7.88
CA ALA A 209 2.93 -12.56 8.37
C ALA A 209 3.57 -13.36 9.51
N ALA A 210 2.76 -13.95 10.39
CA ALA A 210 3.25 -14.77 11.49
C ALA A 210 3.97 -16.05 11.00
N VAL A 211 3.56 -16.63 9.86
CA VAL A 211 4.27 -17.78 9.23
C VAL A 211 5.71 -17.41 8.89
N TYR A 212 5.96 -16.16 8.49
CA TYR A 212 7.28 -15.67 8.09
C TYR A 212 7.94 -14.76 9.13
N ARG A 213 7.54 -14.89 10.40
CA ARG A 213 8.05 -14.04 11.50
C ARG A 213 9.56 -14.13 11.65
N GLU A 214 10.15 -15.31 11.56
CA GLU A 214 11.61 -15.49 11.72
C GLU A 214 12.39 -14.86 10.58
N ALA A 215 11.91 -15.02 9.34
CA ALA A 215 12.47 -14.35 8.17
C ALA A 215 12.39 -12.82 8.32
N THR A 216 11.21 -12.31 8.70
CA THR A 216 10.96 -10.89 8.96
C THR A 216 11.89 -10.34 10.04
N SER A 217 12.00 -11.03 11.18
CA SER A 217 12.90 -10.66 12.28
C SER A 217 14.35 -10.63 11.84
N THR A 218 14.79 -11.60 11.06
CA THR A 218 16.16 -11.67 10.53
C THR A 218 16.46 -10.48 9.61
N ILE A 219 15.54 -10.14 8.70
CA ILE A 219 15.69 -8.98 7.81
C ILE A 219 15.72 -7.68 8.62
N ASN A 220 14.86 -7.53 9.62
CA ASN A 220 14.85 -6.35 10.50
C ASN A 220 16.17 -6.20 11.28
N LEU A 221 16.77 -7.32 11.73
CA LEU A 221 18.08 -7.31 12.38
C LEU A 221 19.19 -6.87 11.43
N TRP A 222 19.22 -7.39 10.20
CA TRP A 222 20.18 -6.95 9.18
C TRP A 222 20.02 -5.46 8.85
N ALA A 223 18.77 -5.00 8.72
CA ALA A 223 18.44 -3.61 8.44
C ALA A 223 18.76 -2.64 9.59
N SER A 224 18.94 -3.15 10.82
CA SER A 224 19.31 -2.36 12.01
C SER A 224 20.80 -2.42 12.33
N ALA A 225 21.59 -3.16 11.55
CA ALA A 225 23.03 -3.27 11.74
C ALA A 225 23.74 -1.95 11.40
N SER A 226 24.98 -1.78 11.89
CA SER A 226 25.80 -0.58 11.62
C SER A 226 26.19 -0.39 10.14
N ASN A 227 26.11 -1.46 9.34
CA ASN A 227 26.34 -1.45 7.90
C ASN A 227 25.30 -2.38 7.24
N PRO A 228 24.07 -1.90 7.03
CA PRO A 228 22.93 -2.73 6.65
C PRO A 228 23.04 -3.18 5.19
N LYS A 229 23.57 -4.38 4.97
CA LYS A 229 23.73 -4.98 3.64
C LYS A 229 23.39 -6.46 3.66
N THR A 230 22.74 -6.93 2.61
CA THR A 230 22.42 -8.34 2.39
C THR A 230 22.38 -8.64 0.89
N THR A 231 22.12 -9.90 0.52
CA THR A 231 21.98 -10.33 -0.87
C THR A 231 20.58 -10.87 -1.12
N LEU A 232 20.15 -10.86 -2.39
CA LEU A 232 18.91 -11.54 -2.79
C LEU A 232 18.92 -13.02 -2.42
N SER A 233 20.07 -13.70 -2.57
CA SER A 233 20.22 -15.10 -2.18
C SER A 233 20.04 -15.32 -0.66
N ALA A 234 20.54 -14.41 0.17
CA ALA A 234 20.37 -14.49 1.62
C ALA A 234 18.91 -14.26 2.03
N ILE A 235 18.22 -13.28 1.43
CA ILE A 235 16.79 -13.05 1.68
C ILE A 235 15.96 -14.26 1.25
N THR A 236 16.13 -14.72 0.00
CA THR A 236 15.36 -15.85 -0.55
C THR A 236 15.56 -17.15 0.24
N ALA A 237 16.77 -17.39 0.77
CA ALA A 237 17.05 -18.54 1.62
C ALA A 237 16.28 -18.57 2.96
N LEU A 238 15.71 -17.44 3.40
CA LEU A 238 14.88 -17.40 4.61
C LEU A 238 13.47 -17.99 4.41
N TYR A 239 13.06 -18.23 3.16
CA TYR A 239 11.69 -18.62 2.83
C TYR A 239 11.67 -19.99 2.14
N SER A 240 10.71 -20.82 2.53
CA SER A 240 10.42 -22.10 1.85
C SER A 240 9.54 -21.94 0.61
N THR A 241 9.08 -20.71 0.35
CA THR A 241 8.20 -20.33 -0.75
C THR A 241 8.92 -19.35 -1.68
N ARG A 242 8.36 -19.14 -2.87
CA ARG A 242 8.90 -18.16 -3.81
C ARG A 242 8.72 -16.74 -3.26
N VAL A 243 9.80 -15.97 -3.26
CA VAL A 243 9.82 -14.56 -2.83
C VAL A 243 10.14 -13.66 -4.02
N GLN A 244 9.56 -12.46 -4.02
CA GLN A 244 9.92 -11.40 -4.96
C GLN A 244 10.41 -10.20 -4.17
N VAL A 245 11.68 -9.83 -4.34
CA VAL A 245 12.25 -8.64 -3.70
C VAL A 245 12.18 -7.48 -4.69
N LEU A 246 11.53 -6.40 -4.30
CA LEU A 246 11.35 -5.20 -5.12
C LEU A 246 12.19 -4.05 -4.55
N CYS A 247 13.17 -3.60 -5.32
CA CYS A 247 13.97 -2.44 -4.96
C CYS A 247 13.42 -1.18 -5.62
N SER A 248 13.34 -0.08 -4.87
CA SER A 248 12.92 1.19 -5.44
C SER A 248 14.01 1.78 -6.34
N ALA A 249 13.59 2.32 -7.48
CA ALA A 249 14.45 3.07 -8.40
C ALA A 249 14.50 4.58 -8.07
N VAL A 250 13.83 5.02 -7.00
CA VAL A 250 13.83 6.43 -6.58
C VAL A 250 15.22 6.82 -6.07
N GLU A 251 15.87 7.77 -6.75
CA GLU A 251 17.14 8.32 -6.29
C GLU A 251 17.00 8.92 -4.89
N PRO A 252 17.97 8.69 -3.97
CA PRO A 252 18.00 9.38 -2.69
C PRO A 252 17.96 10.90 -2.91
N ILE A 253 17.13 11.60 -2.15
CA ILE A 253 17.18 13.07 -2.12
C ILE A 253 18.57 13.44 -1.61
N ARG A 254 19.38 14.11 -2.45
CA ARG A 254 20.76 14.49 -2.11
C ARG A 254 20.80 15.38 -0.86
N GLY A 255 21.07 14.75 0.28
CA GLY A 255 21.62 15.33 1.50
C GLY A 255 22.95 14.63 1.82
N PRO A 256 23.78 15.17 2.73
CA PRO A 256 25.04 14.52 3.05
C PRO A 256 24.75 13.19 3.74
N VAL A 257 25.26 12.10 3.15
CA VAL A 257 25.31 10.72 3.67
C VAL A 257 24.05 9.87 3.38
N LEU A 258 24.07 9.14 2.26
CA LEU A 258 24.02 7.67 2.14
C LEU A 258 23.56 7.26 0.72
N ASP A 259 24.52 6.91 -0.14
CA ASP A 259 24.28 6.15 -1.37
C ASP A 259 24.00 4.68 -0.99
N GLU A 260 22.78 4.37 -0.56
CA GLU A 260 22.37 2.98 -0.31
C GLU A 260 21.00 2.69 -0.94
N PHE A 261 20.99 1.72 -1.86
CA PHE A 261 19.77 1.11 -2.38
C PHE A 261 19.12 0.32 -1.25
N VAL A 262 17.84 0.57 -1.04
CA VAL A 262 17.02 -0.13 -0.06
C VAL A 262 15.94 -0.87 -0.85
N CYS A 263 15.63 -2.10 -0.44
CA CYS A 263 14.66 -2.97 -1.10
C CYS A 263 13.53 -3.37 -0.14
N SER A 264 12.30 -3.52 -0.67
CA SER A 264 11.17 -4.20 -0.03
C SER A 264 11.14 -5.67 -0.44
N VAL A 265 10.55 -6.53 0.40
CA VAL A 265 10.60 -8.01 0.29
C VAL A 265 9.20 -8.60 0.22
#